data_AF-A0A933ZFU3-F1
#
_entry.id   AF-A0A933ZFU3-F1
#
_cell.length_a   1.000
_cell.length_b   1.000
_cell.length_c   1.000
_cell.angle_alpha   90.00
_cell.angle_beta   90.00
_cell.angle_gamma   90.00
#
_symmetry.space_group_name_H-M   'P 1'
#
loop_
_entity.id
_entity.type
_entity.pdbx_description
1 polymer ?
#
loop_
_entity_poly.entity_id
_entity_poly.type
_entity_poly.pdbx_seq_one_letter_code
_entity_poly.pdbx_strand_id
1 'polypeptide(L)'
;MNHQAWLVIGAVSAVAFSCSGSDEPSTQPGAAGSAGNTGQGGHSPEASLGGNAGAGGSSPDASSGGGGGKAGQGGTSSEGGMVLEVGVSGSDGSPNPGCPFMDDQDHDGDGYSAKQGDCNDCEPNANPGAFDDGAASADGGPPKDWNCDGKPGGDTYECDDGIDLADSNPLMGAKAIGLCRVTDENASGLSKTWGVLDARYVKADGTPGMSPLSHGVLATFGQYANAQQGKALLVLSSGTARAPSMPGYQDVSGADMGTDCALPIPSLGSPSCPGVVPASPRDPAALEVRLRVPTNARSFKFFLSFFAYEFPDQICSQNNDFFVTLMNPKPAGSNDGNITFDQDANPISVNNSMLQVCKSQYAGGKQYSCPLGTDLLAGTGFETGSSGPHAATGWLQTAAPVTPGSIITLRFAIWDGGDHVLDSSVLVDNFTFSGDSLTGATTEPVSNPK
;
A
#
# COMPACT_ATOMS: atom_id res chain seq x y z
N MET A 1 51.55 18.99 -33.43
CA MET A 1 51.77 19.57 -32.09
C MET A 1 51.25 18.56 -31.09
N ASN A 2 52.09 18.12 -30.16
CA ASN A 2 51.72 17.06 -29.21
C ASN A 2 51.02 17.66 -27.99
N HIS A 3 49.92 17.06 -27.57
CA HIS A 3 49.47 17.16 -26.17
C HIS A 3 49.23 15.75 -25.65
N GLN A 4 50.11 15.29 -24.76
CA GLN A 4 49.87 14.12 -23.93
C GLN A 4 49.08 14.54 -22.70
N ALA A 5 47.99 13.84 -22.40
CA ALA A 5 47.31 13.94 -21.12
C ALA A 5 48.06 13.06 -20.09
N TRP A 6 48.38 13.63 -18.94
CA TRP A 6 49.05 12.91 -17.85
C TRP A 6 48.01 12.20 -16.97
N LEU A 7 48.23 10.91 -16.76
CA LEU A 7 47.45 10.09 -15.83
C LEU A 7 47.96 10.33 -14.40
N VAL A 8 47.12 10.88 -13.52
CA VAL A 8 47.42 11.01 -12.08
C VAL A 8 46.69 9.90 -11.32
N ILE A 9 47.46 8.91 -10.85
CA ILE A 9 46.94 7.85 -9.98
C ILE A 9 47.05 8.34 -8.54
N GLY A 10 45.93 8.71 -7.93
CA GLY A 10 45.84 9.03 -6.50
C GLY A 10 45.65 7.76 -5.69
N ALA A 11 46.68 7.32 -4.97
CA ALA A 11 46.54 6.25 -3.97
C ALA A 11 45.90 6.80 -2.69
N VAL A 12 44.80 6.20 -2.25
CA VAL A 12 44.19 6.48 -0.93
C VAL A 12 44.46 5.29 -0.02
N SER A 13 45.18 5.52 1.07
CA SER A 13 45.50 4.49 2.06
C SER A 13 44.25 4.03 2.80
N ALA A 14 44.01 2.71 2.79
CA ALA A 14 43.05 2.10 3.71
C ALA A 14 43.62 2.14 5.14
N VAL A 15 42.92 2.82 6.05
CA VAL A 15 43.19 2.75 7.49
C VAL A 15 42.30 1.66 8.07
N ALA A 16 42.87 0.47 8.26
CA ALA A 16 42.20 -0.62 8.96
C ALA A 16 42.24 -0.35 10.48
N PHE A 17 41.10 -0.04 11.09
CA PHE A 17 40.96 -0.03 12.54
C PHE A 17 40.71 -1.46 13.02
N SER A 18 41.73 -2.07 13.62
CA SER A 18 41.62 -3.32 14.37
C SER A 18 41.31 -2.99 15.83
N CYS A 19 40.11 -3.35 16.30
CA CYS A 19 39.81 -3.42 17.72
C CYS A 19 40.00 -4.86 18.22
N SER A 20 41.17 -5.13 18.81
CA SER A 20 41.41 -6.33 19.61
C SER A 20 40.62 -6.26 20.92
N GLY A 21 39.88 -7.31 21.27
CA GLY A 21 39.13 -7.37 22.53
C GLY A 21 39.98 -7.79 23.74
N SER A 22 39.39 -7.65 24.93
CA SER A 22 39.76 -8.39 26.14
C SER A 22 38.56 -8.50 27.11
N ASP A 23 38.56 -9.60 27.88
CA ASP A 23 37.93 -9.79 29.20
C ASP A 23 36.41 -10.12 29.31
N GLU A 24 36.13 -11.43 29.24
CA GLU A 24 35.15 -12.12 30.12
C GLU A 24 35.73 -12.33 31.55
N PRO A 25 35.02 -12.97 32.51
CA PRO A 25 33.65 -12.72 32.99
C PRO A 25 33.62 -12.59 34.54
N SER A 26 32.45 -12.35 35.15
CA SER A 26 32.24 -12.64 36.58
C SER A 26 30.83 -13.17 36.90
N THR A 27 30.72 -14.01 37.92
CA THR A 27 29.63 -14.96 38.10
C THR A 27 28.87 -14.82 39.43
N GLN A 28 27.53 -14.76 39.35
CA GLN A 28 26.56 -15.38 40.30
C GLN A 28 26.53 -14.88 41.78
N PRO A 29 25.63 -15.38 42.67
CA PRO A 29 24.15 -15.24 42.57
C PRO A 29 23.42 -14.98 43.93
N GLY A 30 22.10 -14.81 43.90
CA GLY A 30 21.19 -15.00 45.06
C GLY A 30 20.55 -13.71 45.64
N ALA A 31 19.40 -13.75 46.33
CA ALA A 31 18.57 -14.89 46.72
C ALA A 31 17.08 -14.52 47.00
N ALA A 32 16.26 -15.57 47.07
CA ALA A 32 14.84 -15.71 47.45
C ALA A 32 14.13 -14.66 48.33
N GLY A 33 12.80 -14.54 48.09
CA GLY A 33 11.84 -13.94 49.03
C GLY A 33 10.41 -14.45 48.78
N SER A 34 9.99 -15.51 49.50
CA SER A 34 8.65 -16.11 49.39
C SER A 34 7.81 -15.87 50.64
N ALA A 35 6.65 -15.21 50.47
CA ALA A 35 5.47 -15.27 51.33
C ALA A 35 4.26 -14.75 50.51
N GLY A 36 3.05 -15.30 50.53
CA GLY A 36 2.52 -16.32 51.42
C GLY A 36 1.62 -15.72 52.50
N ASN A 37 0.38 -15.32 52.15
CA ASN A 37 -0.72 -15.36 53.12
C ASN A 37 -2.11 -15.52 52.47
N THR A 38 -2.97 -16.19 53.20
CA THR A 38 -4.36 -16.55 52.93
C THR A 38 -5.37 -15.44 53.30
N GLY A 39 -6.57 -15.47 52.73
CA GLY A 39 -7.70 -14.64 53.17
C GLY A 39 -9.04 -15.02 52.52
N GLN A 40 -9.91 -15.74 53.24
CA GLN A 40 -11.28 -16.08 52.81
C GLN A 40 -12.32 -15.04 53.27
N GLY A 41 -13.44 -14.96 52.55
CA GLY A 41 -14.72 -14.37 52.97
C GLY A 41 -15.28 -13.35 51.95
N GLY A 42 -16.57 -13.33 51.59
CA GLY A 42 -17.69 -14.23 51.90
C GLY A 42 -19.05 -13.55 51.62
N HIS A 43 -20.01 -14.28 51.00
CA HIS A 43 -21.44 -13.95 50.78
C HIS A 43 -21.78 -12.66 49.97
N SER A 44 -22.37 -12.71 48.76
CA SER A 44 -23.80 -13.00 48.40
C SER A 44 -24.86 -12.11 49.09
N PRO A 45 -26.00 -11.72 48.44
CA PRO A 45 -26.65 -12.44 47.32
C PRO A 45 -27.24 -11.61 46.15
N GLU A 46 -27.61 -12.37 45.11
CA GLU A 46 -28.74 -12.28 44.16
C GLU A 46 -29.60 -11.00 43.99
N ALA A 47 -29.90 -10.69 42.73
CA ALA A 47 -31.25 -10.28 42.30
C ALA A 47 -31.58 -10.85 40.91
N SER A 48 -32.60 -11.72 40.82
CA SER A 48 -33.10 -12.33 39.57
C SER A 48 -34.62 -12.21 39.52
N LEU A 49 -35.13 -11.51 38.51
CA LEU A 49 -36.51 -11.51 37.97
C LEU A 49 -36.35 -11.12 36.48
N GLY A 50 -36.87 -11.80 35.46
CA GLY A 50 -38.13 -12.54 35.35
C GLY A 50 -39.27 -11.57 34.99
N GLY A 51 -40.00 -11.65 33.87
CA GLY A 51 -40.03 -12.59 32.73
C GLY A 51 -41.28 -12.30 31.86
N ASN A 52 -41.59 -13.16 30.86
CA ASN A 52 -42.80 -13.13 29.99
C ASN A 52 -42.98 -11.95 29.00
N ALA A 53 -43.80 -12.03 27.93
CA ALA A 53 -44.28 -13.13 27.07
C ALA A 53 -45.16 -12.56 25.91
N GLY A 54 -45.41 -13.35 24.85
CA GLY A 54 -46.37 -13.04 23.76
C GLY A 54 -45.68 -12.63 22.45
N ALA A 55 -45.73 -13.30 21.30
CA ALA A 55 -46.70 -14.21 20.64
C ALA A 55 -47.91 -13.52 19.96
N GLY A 56 -48.02 -13.66 18.62
CA GLY A 56 -49.29 -13.50 17.88
C GLY A 56 -49.21 -12.86 16.48
N GLY A 57 -49.85 -13.50 15.48
CA GLY A 57 -50.23 -12.91 14.16
C GLY A 57 -49.19 -13.05 13.03
N SER A 58 -49.25 -14.01 12.09
CA SER A 58 -50.29 -14.39 11.10
C SER A 58 -50.37 -13.50 9.85
N SER A 59 -50.19 -14.14 8.69
CA SER A 59 -50.35 -13.61 7.31
C SER A 59 -51.85 -13.48 6.92
N PRO A 60 -52.25 -12.86 5.78
CA PRO A 60 -52.21 -13.60 4.49
C PRO A 60 -52.00 -12.79 3.19
N ASP A 61 -51.63 -13.53 2.13
CA ASP A 61 -52.02 -13.47 0.69
C ASP A 61 -52.48 -12.16 0.00
N ALA A 62 -51.98 -11.90 -1.24
CA ALA A 62 -52.62 -12.42 -2.47
C ALA A 62 -52.19 -11.74 -3.81
N SER A 63 -51.75 -12.55 -4.80
CA SER A 63 -52.09 -12.44 -6.26
C SER A 63 -51.68 -11.18 -7.09
N SER A 64 -51.73 -11.11 -8.43
CA SER A 64 -51.40 -12.05 -9.55
C SER A 64 -51.59 -11.35 -10.92
N GLY A 65 -50.71 -11.59 -11.92
CA GLY A 65 -50.92 -11.25 -13.36
C GLY A 65 -50.76 -9.76 -13.77
N GLY A 66 -50.60 -9.37 -15.05
CA GLY A 66 -50.36 -10.15 -16.28
C GLY A 66 -50.70 -9.37 -17.59
N GLY A 67 -49.80 -9.39 -18.61
CA GLY A 67 -50.02 -8.85 -19.98
C GLY A 67 -49.88 -7.31 -20.16
N GLY A 68 -49.64 -6.74 -21.35
CA GLY A 68 -49.25 -7.30 -22.66
C GLY A 68 -49.58 -6.38 -23.88
N GLY A 69 -48.61 -6.13 -24.79
CA GLY A 69 -48.78 -5.44 -26.09
C GLY A 69 -48.86 -3.89 -26.06
N LYS A 70 -48.64 -3.10 -27.12
CA LYS A 70 -48.22 -3.30 -28.54
C LYS A 70 -47.47 -2.03 -29.01
N ALA A 71 -46.36 -2.10 -29.75
CA ALA A 71 -46.23 -2.08 -31.23
C ALA A 71 -46.87 -0.88 -31.97
N GLY A 72 -46.05 -0.11 -32.70
CA GLY A 72 -46.42 0.89 -33.70
C GLY A 72 -45.30 1.04 -34.75
N GLN A 73 -45.64 1.10 -36.04
CA GLN A 73 -44.71 0.91 -37.17
C GLN A 73 -45.10 1.78 -38.37
N GLY A 74 -44.12 2.27 -39.14
CA GLY A 74 -44.28 2.59 -40.58
C GLY A 74 -44.09 4.07 -41.00
N GLY A 75 -43.31 4.31 -42.06
CA GLY A 75 -43.18 5.62 -42.71
C GLY A 75 -42.07 5.69 -43.78
N THR A 76 -42.44 5.83 -45.06
CA THR A 76 -41.60 5.68 -46.27
C THR A 76 -41.83 6.82 -47.27
N SER A 77 -40.92 7.24 -48.15
CA SER A 77 -39.49 6.93 -48.42
C SER A 77 -38.99 7.78 -49.61
N SER A 78 -37.70 8.12 -49.74
CA SER A 78 -37.17 8.70 -50.99
C SER A 78 -35.68 8.50 -51.23
N GLU A 79 -35.33 8.14 -52.47
CA GLU A 79 -33.97 8.05 -52.99
C GLU A 79 -33.37 9.44 -53.31
N GLY A 80 -32.04 9.52 -53.37
CA GLY A 80 -31.31 10.73 -53.79
C GLY A 80 -29.83 10.64 -53.45
N GLY A 81 -29.05 10.01 -54.32
CA GLY A 81 -27.65 9.68 -54.02
C GLY A 81 -26.65 10.82 -54.25
N MET A 82 -25.51 10.74 -53.57
CA MET A 82 -24.24 11.22 -54.09
C MET A 82 -23.12 10.32 -53.53
N VAL A 83 -22.34 9.70 -54.42
CA VAL A 83 -21.11 9.01 -54.02
C VAL A 83 -20.02 10.05 -53.79
N LEU A 84 -19.62 10.20 -52.53
CA LEU A 84 -18.43 10.96 -52.16
C LEU A 84 -17.40 9.95 -51.63
N GLU A 85 -16.29 9.78 -52.34
CA GLU A 85 -15.13 9.05 -51.81
C GLU A 85 -14.56 9.84 -50.63
N VAL A 86 -14.95 9.46 -49.41
CA VAL A 86 -14.27 9.86 -48.19
C VAL A 86 -13.13 8.87 -47.99
N GLY A 87 -11.91 9.31 -48.33
CA GLY A 87 -10.71 8.62 -47.89
C GLY A 87 -10.67 8.63 -46.36
N VAL A 88 -10.81 7.46 -45.74
CA VAL A 88 -10.73 7.32 -44.28
C VAL A 88 -9.27 7.46 -43.85
N SER A 89 -8.88 8.70 -43.58
CA SER A 89 -7.81 9.01 -42.63
C SER A 89 -8.47 9.15 -41.27
N GLY A 90 -8.32 8.16 -40.40
CA GLY A 90 -8.85 8.24 -39.03
C GLY A 90 -8.13 9.35 -38.26
N SER A 91 -8.91 10.24 -37.63
CA SER A 91 -8.40 11.37 -36.87
C SER A 91 -9.51 11.90 -35.96
N ASP A 92 -9.86 11.08 -34.98
CA ASP A 92 -11.02 11.30 -34.08
C ASP A 92 -10.60 11.96 -32.75
N GLY A 93 -9.31 12.26 -32.58
CA GLY A 93 -8.80 13.26 -31.63
C GLY A 93 -9.14 14.69 -32.05
N SER A 94 -10.42 14.96 -32.32
CA SER A 94 -10.89 16.29 -32.71
C SER A 94 -10.78 17.26 -31.53
N PRO A 95 -10.15 18.43 -31.72
CA PRO A 95 -10.11 19.43 -30.67
C PRO A 95 -11.51 19.88 -30.29
N ASN A 96 -11.74 20.06 -28.99
CA ASN A 96 -12.98 20.57 -28.46
C ASN A 96 -13.36 21.89 -29.18
N PRO A 97 -14.56 22.03 -29.78
CA PRO A 97 -14.92 23.21 -30.60
C PRO A 97 -15.02 24.55 -29.84
N GLY A 98 -14.62 24.58 -28.56
CA GLY A 98 -14.43 25.80 -27.76
C GLY A 98 -12.97 26.24 -27.55
N CYS A 99 -11.95 25.41 -27.82
CA CYS A 99 -10.55 25.79 -27.59
C CYS A 99 -9.86 26.28 -28.88
N PRO A 100 -9.42 27.55 -28.96
CA PRO A 100 -8.85 28.12 -30.18
C PRO A 100 -7.34 27.90 -30.33
N PHE A 101 -6.68 27.35 -29.31
CA PHE A 101 -5.22 27.26 -29.22
C PHE A 101 -4.72 25.98 -29.88
N MET A 102 -3.91 26.14 -30.94
CA MET A 102 -3.37 25.05 -31.77
C MET A 102 -1.90 25.31 -32.10
N ASP A 103 -1.18 26.00 -31.20
CA ASP A 103 0.21 26.41 -31.39
C ASP A 103 1.20 25.65 -30.48
N ASP A 104 2.39 26.19 -30.26
CA ASP A 104 3.43 25.58 -29.40
C ASP A 104 3.40 26.09 -27.95
N GLN A 105 2.54 27.05 -27.61
CA GLN A 105 2.40 27.56 -26.26
C GLN A 105 1.45 26.67 -25.47
N ASP A 106 1.78 26.48 -24.20
CA ASP A 106 0.97 25.82 -23.17
C ASP A 106 0.08 26.92 -22.54
N HIS A 107 -1.21 26.94 -22.88
CA HIS A 107 -2.13 28.04 -22.52
C HIS A 107 -2.88 27.80 -21.20
N ASP A 108 -3.05 26.55 -20.78
CA ASP A 108 -3.71 26.22 -19.50
C ASP A 108 -2.75 25.87 -18.34
N GLY A 109 -1.48 25.59 -18.65
CA GLY A 109 -0.39 25.42 -17.69
C GLY A 109 -0.14 23.98 -17.24
N ASP A 110 -0.64 22.96 -17.94
CA ASP A 110 -0.48 21.56 -17.56
C ASP A 110 0.85 20.89 -17.99
N GLY A 111 1.67 21.61 -18.77
CA GLY A 111 2.98 21.18 -19.23
C GLY A 111 3.00 20.51 -20.60
N TYR A 112 1.92 20.66 -21.37
CA TYR A 112 1.80 20.29 -22.78
C TYR A 112 1.25 21.48 -23.58
N SER A 113 1.42 21.43 -24.89
CA SER A 113 0.73 22.33 -25.81
C SER A 113 0.08 21.50 -26.91
N ALA A 114 -0.85 22.09 -27.67
CA ALA A 114 -1.52 21.40 -28.77
C ALA A 114 -0.55 20.68 -29.74
N LYS A 115 0.61 21.29 -30.06
CA LYS A 115 1.66 20.64 -30.88
C LYS A 115 2.41 19.50 -30.20
N GLN A 116 2.35 19.39 -28.88
CA GLN A 116 2.91 18.28 -28.11
C GLN A 116 1.92 17.11 -27.94
N GLY A 117 0.67 17.27 -28.38
CA GLY A 117 -0.36 16.22 -28.34
C GLY A 117 -1.42 16.44 -27.25
N ASP A 118 -1.47 17.63 -26.67
CA ASP A 118 -2.64 18.08 -25.93
C ASP A 118 -3.85 18.17 -26.87
N CYS A 119 -4.98 17.59 -26.44
CA CYS A 119 -6.23 17.53 -27.18
C CYS A 119 -7.20 18.67 -26.83
N ASN A 120 -6.94 19.43 -25.76
CA ASN A 120 -7.73 20.58 -25.33
C ASN A 120 -6.94 21.51 -24.38
N ASP A 121 -6.02 22.30 -24.97
CA ASP A 121 -5.11 23.37 -24.45
C ASP A 121 -5.85 24.57 -23.80
N CYS A 122 -6.90 24.25 -23.05
CA CYS A 122 -7.86 25.11 -22.36
C CYS A 122 -8.43 24.40 -21.10
N GLU A 123 -7.94 23.22 -20.73
CA GLU A 123 -8.39 22.35 -19.65
C GLU A 123 -7.18 21.61 -19.07
N PRO A 124 -6.64 22.07 -17.92
CA PRO A 124 -5.35 21.62 -17.40
C PRO A 124 -5.35 20.20 -16.79
N ASN A 125 -6.36 19.40 -17.13
CA ASN A 125 -6.52 18.00 -16.74
C ASN A 125 -6.58 17.06 -17.97
N ALA A 126 -6.46 17.58 -19.21
CA ALA A 126 -6.72 16.86 -20.46
C ALA A 126 -5.50 16.84 -21.40
N ASN A 127 -4.49 16.03 -21.08
CA ASN A 127 -3.21 15.96 -21.79
C ASN A 127 -2.60 14.54 -21.75
N PRO A 128 -1.55 14.23 -22.57
CA PRO A 128 -0.88 12.93 -22.57
C PRO A 128 -0.34 12.42 -21.22
N GLY A 129 -0.18 13.29 -20.23
CA GLY A 129 0.22 12.94 -18.87
C GLY A 129 -0.91 12.57 -17.92
N ALA A 130 -2.18 12.72 -18.32
CA ALA A 130 -3.34 12.52 -17.44
C ALA A 130 -3.68 11.05 -17.23
N PHE A 131 -4.37 10.75 -16.13
CA PHE A 131 -4.98 9.44 -15.85
C PHE A 131 -6.41 9.41 -16.39
N ASP A 132 -6.77 8.34 -17.10
CA ASP A 132 -8.13 8.15 -17.64
C ASP A 132 -8.64 6.71 -17.47
N ASP A 133 -9.53 6.49 -16.49
CA ASP A 133 -10.23 5.22 -16.27
C ASP A 133 -11.52 5.07 -17.08
N GLY A 134 -11.90 6.09 -17.87
CA GLY A 134 -13.15 6.10 -18.64
C GLY A 134 -14.40 6.26 -17.77
N ALA A 135 -14.27 6.77 -16.54
CA ALA A 135 -15.41 7.10 -15.70
C ALA A 135 -16.36 8.09 -16.42
N ALA A 136 -17.66 7.98 -16.11
CA ALA A 136 -18.65 8.93 -16.58
C ALA A 136 -18.32 10.34 -16.05
N SER A 137 -18.50 11.36 -16.89
CA SER A 137 -18.25 12.74 -16.51
C SER A 137 -19.13 13.16 -15.32
N ALA A 138 -18.60 13.98 -14.42
CA ALA A 138 -19.28 14.41 -13.19
C ALA A 138 -20.57 15.22 -13.44
N ASP A 139 -20.73 15.78 -14.65
CA ASP A 139 -21.95 16.46 -15.11
C ASP A 139 -23.02 15.50 -15.69
N GLY A 140 -22.75 14.19 -15.71
CA GLY A 140 -23.59 13.17 -16.34
C GLY A 140 -23.40 13.04 -17.85
N GLY A 141 -22.40 13.71 -18.43
CA GLY A 141 -21.99 13.56 -19.81
C GLY A 141 -21.34 12.20 -20.11
N PRO A 142 -21.07 11.90 -21.40
CA PRO A 142 -20.29 10.71 -21.76
C PRO A 142 -18.88 10.76 -21.15
N PRO A 143 -18.21 9.61 -20.98
CA PRO A 143 -16.78 9.57 -20.67
C PRO A 143 -15.98 10.44 -21.65
N LYS A 144 -14.99 11.15 -21.12
CA LYS A 144 -14.12 12.06 -21.87
C LYS A 144 -12.74 11.43 -21.98
N ASP A 145 -12.10 11.57 -23.14
CA ASP A 145 -10.67 11.32 -23.32
C ASP A 145 -9.89 12.38 -22.54
N TRP A 146 -9.30 11.98 -21.42
CA TRP A 146 -8.45 12.86 -20.60
C TRP A 146 -6.96 12.69 -20.94
N ASN A 147 -6.53 11.52 -21.40
CA ASN A 147 -5.12 11.23 -21.66
C ASN A 147 -4.69 11.45 -23.13
N CYS A 148 -5.60 11.96 -23.95
CA CYS A 148 -5.43 12.28 -25.37
C CYS A 148 -4.93 11.10 -26.23
N ASP A 149 -5.29 9.85 -25.88
CA ASP A 149 -4.92 8.66 -26.66
C ASP A 149 -5.88 8.38 -27.85
N GLY A 150 -6.98 9.13 -27.96
CA GLY A 150 -7.97 9.06 -29.04
C GLY A 150 -9.27 8.34 -28.66
N LYS A 151 -9.47 7.99 -27.38
CA LYS A 151 -10.69 7.38 -26.82
C LYS A 151 -10.77 7.68 -25.32
N PRO A 152 -11.98 7.71 -24.72
CA PRO A 152 -12.11 7.73 -23.27
C PRO A 152 -11.61 6.43 -22.63
N GLY A 153 -10.84 6.58 -21.56
CA GLY A 153 -10.40 5.49 -20.69
C GLY A 153 -9.29 4.60 -21.24
N GLY A 154 -8.97 3.56 -20.46
CA GLY A 154 -7.96 2.56 -20.82
C GLY A 154 -6.78 2.51 -19.87
N ASP A 155 -6.62 3.49 -18.98
CA ASP A 155 -5.84 3.28 -17.78
C ASP A 155 -6.60 2.34 -16.84
N THR A 156 -5.90 1.35 -16.30
CA THR A 156 -6.45 0.34 -15.39
C THR A 156 -5.46 0.08 -14.27
N TYR A 157 -6.01 -0.31 -13.13
CA TYR A 157 -5.27 -0.80 -11.97
C TYR A 157 -5.26 -2.35 -11.89
N GLU A 158 -5.92 -3.04 -12.82
CA GLU A 158 -5.91 -4.51 -12.91
C GLU A 158 -4.95 -4.98 -14.03
N CYS A 159 -3.82 -5.57 -13.66
CA CYS A 159 -2.74 -5.99 -14.58
C CYS A 159 -1.80 -7.06 -13.99
N ASP A 160 -2.29 -7.71 -12.94
CA ASP A 160 -1.61 -8.49 -11.91
C ASP A 160 -2.04 -9.97 -11.89
N ASP A 161 -2.87 -10.37 -12.87
CA ASP A 161 -3.26 -11.76 -13.09
C ASP A 161 -2.06 -12.61 -13.55
N GLY A 162 -1.99 -13.84 -13.05
CA GLY A 162 -0.97 -14.83 -13.43
C GLY A 162 0.48 -14.53 -13.02
N ILE A 163 0.72 -13.59 -12.10
CA ILE A 163 2.07 -13.34 -11.54
C ILE A 163 2.51 -14.55 -10.68
N ASP A 164 3.78 -14.96 -10.79
CA ASP A 164 4.37 -16.00 -9.94
C ASP A 164 4.59 -15.48 -8.50
N LEU A 165 4.23 -16.30 -7.52
CA LEU A 165 4.47 -16.10 -6.09
C LEU A 165 5.89 -15.60 -5.76
N ALA A 166 6.90 -16.10 -6.48
CA ALA A 166 8.30 -15.79 -6.29
C ALA A 166 8.92 -14.99 -7.45
N ASP A 167 8.12 -14.24 -8.22
CA ASP A 167 8.65 -13.43 -9.33
C ASP A 167 9.62 -12.35 -8.83
N SER A 168 10.90 -12.51 -9.16
CA SER A 168 11.98 -11.61 -8.76
C SER A 168 11.98 -10.26 -9.50
N ASN A 169 11.10 -10.05 -10.48
CA ASN A 169 10.96 -8.77 -11.17
C ASN A 169 10.14 -7.79 -10.29
N PRO A 170 10.75 -6.72 -9.76
CA PRO A 170 10.05 -5.76 -8.89
C PRO A 170 8.91 -5.00 -9.60
N LEU A 171 8.87 -4.98 -10.94
CA LEU A 171 7.72 -4.46 -11.67
C LEU A 171 6.46 -5.32 -11.44
N MET A 172 6.60 -6.62 -11.17
CA MET A 172 5.46 -7.47 -10.80
C MET A 172 4.95 -7.12 -9.39
N GLY A 173 5.84 -6.80 -8.45
CA GLY A 173 5.45 -6.23 -7.15
C GLY A 173 4.73 -4.88 -7.28
N ALA A 174 5.16 -4.01 -8.20
CA ALA A 174 4.46 -2.76 -8.48
C ALA A 174 3.07 -2.98 -9.12
N LYS A 175 2.95 -3.93 -10.06
CA LYS A 175 1.65 -4.33 -10.63
C LYS A 175 0.70 -4.92 -9.59
N ALA A 176 1.21 -5.75 -8.68
CA ALA A 176 0.46 -6.35 -7.58
C ALA A 176 -0.02 -5.35 -6.52
N ILE A 177 0.32 -4.06 -6.65
CA ILE A 177 -0.32 -2.99 -5.88
C ILE A 177 -1.18 -2.06 -6.74
N GLY A 178 -1.36 -2.33 -8.04
CA GLY A 178 -2.14 -1.52 -8.98
C GLY A 178 -1.32 -0.60 -9.90
N LEU A 179 0.01 -0.56 -9.80
CA LEU A 179 0.87 0.29 -10.65
C LEU A 179 1.18 -0.38 -11.99
N CYS A 180 0.20 -0.36 -12.89
CA CYS A 180 0.21 -1.10 -14.16
C CYS A 180 1.01 -0.47 -15.30
N ARG A 181 1.05 0.87 -15.36
CA ARG A 181 1.64 1.63 -16.46
C ARG A 181 3.14 1.85 -16.23
N VAL A 182 3.95 1.70 -17.29
CA VAL A 182 5.37 2.08 -17.32
C VAL A 182 5.57 3.26 -18.28
N THR A 183 6.56 4.11 -18.00
CA THR A 183 6.89 5.27 -18.84
C THR A 183 8.39 5.57 -18.84
N ASP A 184 8.88 6.33 -19.83
CA ASP A 184 10.27 6.81 -19.87
C ASP A 184 10.37 8.23 -19.28
N GLU A 185 11.45 8.48 -18.55
CA GLU A 185 11.77 9.78 -17.93
C GLU A 185 12.05 10.88 -18.97
N ASN A 186 12.65 10.50 -20.10
CA ASN A 186 13.06 11.37 -21.20
C ASN A 186 12.02 11.45 -22.32
N ALA A 187 10.86 10.82 -22.14
CA ALA A 187 9.76 10.87 -23.10
C ALA A 187 9.27 12.31 -23.34
N SER A 188 8.77 12.56 -24.56
CA SER A 188 8.30 13.89 -24.99
C SER A 188 7.05 13.79 -25.88
N GLY A 189 6.28 14.87 -25.93
CA GLY A 189 4.96 14.91 -26.58
C GLY A 189 4.04 13.79 -26.08
N LEU A 190 3.27 13.18 -26.99
CA LEU A 190 2.38 12.03 -26.74
C LEU A 190 3.01 10.85 -25.97
N SER A 191 4.34 10.69 -25.98
CA SER A 191 5.02 9.62 -25.24
C SER A 191 5.29 9.95 -23.76
N LYS A 192 5.26 11.24 -23.39
CA LYS A 192 5.47 11.74 -22.02
C LYS A 192 4.20 11.48 -21.22
N THR A 193 4.05 10.26 -20.72
CA THR A 193 2.86 9.84 -19.97
C THR A 193 3.20 9.51 -18.52
N TRP A 194 2.20 9.27 -17.68
CA TRP A 194 2.40 8.87 -16.28
C TRP A 194 2.82 7.38 -16.15
N GLY A 195 3.28 6.96 -14.96
CA GLY A 195 3.54 5.55 -14.67
C GLY A 195 4.86 5.28 -13.93
N VAL A 196 5.17 4.01 -13.74
CA VAL A 196 6.42 3.52 -13.15
C VAL A 196 7.59 3.83 -14.09
N LEU A 197 8.60 4.49 -13.54
CA LEU A 197 9.88 4.81 -14.20
C LEU A 197 10.98 3.81 -13.83
N ASP A 198 10.92 3.27 -12.61
CA ASP A 198 11.87 2.29 -12.07
C ASP A 198 11.23 1.58 -10.87
N ALA A 199 11.57 0.31 -10.65
CA ALA A 199 11.12 -0.48 -9.50
C ALA A 199 12.26 -1.39 -9.04
N ARG A 200 12.48 -1.50 -7.73
CA ARG A 200 13.57 -2.30 -7.14
C ARG A 200 13.13 -2.98 -5.84
N TYR A 201 13.49 -4.25 -5.69
CA TYR A 201 13.53 -4.89 -4.38
C TYR A 201 14.84 -4.50 -3.68
N VAL A 202 14.72 -3.91 -2.50
CA VAL A 202 15.82 -3.35 -1.71
C VAL A 202 15.59 -3.64 -0.23
N LYS A 203 16.61 -3.47 0.60
CA LYS A 203 16.42 -3.44 2.06
C LYS A 203 15.73 -2.14 2.46
N ALA A 204 15.22 -2.06 3.69
CA ALA A 204 14.48 -0.90 4.19
C ALA A 204 15.23 0.43 4.02
N ASP A 205 16.55 0.47 4.24
CA ASP A 205 17.38 1.68 4.02
C ASP A 205 17.59 2.04 2.54
N GLY A 206 17.21 1.17 1.61
CA GLY A 206 17.34 1.34 0.15
C GLY A 206 18.59 0.72 -0.44
N THR A 207 19.46 0.12 0.37
CA THR A 207 20.61 -0.62 -0.14
C THR A 207 20.17 -1.97 -0.71
N PRO A 208 20.86 -2.50 -1.74
CA PRO A 208 20.48 -3.77 -2.37
C PRO A 208 20.77 -4.97 -1.45
N GLY A 209 20.22 -6.14 -1.82
CA GLY A 209 20.50 -7.41 -1.14
C GLY A 209 19.47 -7.80 -0.08
N MET A 210 18.19 -7.49 -0.31
CA MET A 210 17.05 -8.11 0.39
C MET A 210 16.96 -9.61 0.03
N SER A 211 16.48 -10.45 0.96
CA SER A 211 16.20 -11.86 0.67
C SER A 211 15.02 -12.02 -0.32
N PRO A 212 15.11 -12.92 -1.31
CA PRO A 212 14.00 -13.24 -2.21
C PRO A 212 12.78 -13.90 -1.53
N LEU A 213 12.92 -14.42 -0.31
CA LEU A 213 11.78 -14.96 0.45
C LEU A 213 11.01 -13.88 1.21
N SER A 214 11.61 -12.72 1.45
CA SER A 214 10.99 -11.58 2.14
C SER A 214 10.00 -10.79 1.27
N HIS A 215 9.78 -11.19 0.02
CA HIS A 215 8.71 -10.68 -0.84
C HIS A 215 7.87 -11.80 -1.46
N GLY A 216 6.63 -11.50 -1.80
CA GLY A 216 5.79 -12.36 -2.64
C GLY A 216 4.64 -11.59 -3.28
N VAL A 217 4.11 -12.13 -4.38
CA VAL A 217 2.85 -11.67 -5.00
C VAL A 217 1.80 -12.76 -4.84
N LEU A 218 0.74 -12.49 -4.08
CA LEU A 218 -0.19 -13.50 -3.57
C LEU A 218 -1.65 -13.13 -3.90
N ALA A 219 -2.49 -14.09 -4.28
CA ALA A 219 -3.93 -13.84 -4.42
C ALA A 219 -4.67 -13.69 -3.07
N THR A 220 -4.15 -14.34 -2.03
CA THR A 220 -4.60 -14.25 -0.63
C THR A 220 -3.43 -14.57 0.29
N PHE A 221 -3.39 -13.94 1.46
CA PHE A 221 -2.51 -14.32 2.56
C PHE A 221 -3.36 -15.05 3.62
N GLY A 222 -3.11 -16.35 3.79
CA GLY A 222 -3.99 -17.23 4.56
C GLY A 222 -5.41 -17.32 3.98
N GLN A 223 -6.40 -17.55 4.86
CA GLN A 223 -7.76 -17.90 4.44
C GLN A 223 -8.64 -16.71 4.04
N TYR A 224 -8.41 -15.51 4.60
CA TYR A 224 -9.35 -14.38 4.48
C TYR A 224 -8.71 -13.04 4.07
N ALA A 225 -7.37 -12.92 3.99
CA ALA A 225 -6.74 -11.67 3.56
C ALA A 225 -6.55 -11.65 2.04
N ASN A 226 -7.67 -11.44 1.32
CA ASN A 226 -7.71 -11.43 -0.14
C ASN A 226 -7.12 -10.16 -0.75
N ALA A 227 -6.71 -10.24 -2.03
CA ALA A 227 -6.44 -9.06 -2.87
C ALA A 227 -7.68 -8.14 -2.93
N GLN A 228 -7.49 -6.90 -2.53
CA GLN A 228 -8.44 -5.79 -2.45
C GLN A 228 -8.69 -5.13 -3.81
N GLN A 229 -7.69 -5.11 -4.69
CA GLN A 229 -7.83 -4.82 -6.12
C GLN A 229 -7.47 -6.08 -6.94
N GLY A 230 -7.67 -6.05 -8.26
CA GLY A 230 -7.15 -7.08 -9.18
C GLY A 230 -7.34 -8.55 -8.75
N LYS A 231 -6.24 -9.31 -8.85
CA LYS A 231 -6.09 -10.75 -8.58
C LYS A 231 -5.00 -11.07 -7.56
N ALA A 232 -4.08 -10.17 -7.27
CA ALA A 232 -2.98 -10.36 -6.36
C ALA A 232 -2.69 -9.09 -5.54
N LEU A 233 -2.04 -9.29 -4.40
CA LEU A 233 -1.48 -8.26 -3.52
C LEU A 233 0.03 -8.48 -3.36
N LEU A 234 0.77 -7.43 -2.97
CA LEU A 234 2.16 -7.55 -2.54
C LEU A 234 2.21 -7.98 -1.07
N VAL A 235 3.09 -8.93 -0.74
CA VAL A 235 3.49 -9.21 0.64
C VAL A 235 4.98 -8.91 0.79
N LEU A 236 5.31 -8.20 1.88
CA LEU A 236 6.67 -8.06 2.39
C LEU A 236 6.72 -8.61 3.82
N SER A 237 7.83 -9.20 4.24
CA SER A 237 7.98 -9.76 5.59
C SER A 237 9.41 -9.59 6.11
N SER A 238 9.57 -9.48 7.44
CA SER A 238 10.86 -9.68 8.11
C SER A 238 11.35 -11.11 7.87
N GLY A 239 10.46 -12.09 8.04
CA GLY A 239 10.69 -13.48 7.70
C GLY A 239 10.32 -13.82 6.27
N THR A 240 9.59 -14.94 6.08
CA THR A 240 9.09 -15.33 4.75
C THR A 240 7.74 -14.69 4.45
N ALA A 241 7.62 -14.03 3.30
CA ALA A 241 6.38 -13.45 2.77
C ALA A 241 5.44 -14.54 2.21
N ARG A 242 5.10 -15.54 3.01
CA ARG A 242 4.39 -16.77 2.65
C ARG A 242 3.41 -17.14 3.75
N ALA A 243 2.25 -17.66 3.38
CA ALA A 243 1.36 -18.32 4.33
C ALA A 243 1.78 -19.81 4.51
N PRO A 244 1.47 -20.47 5.64
CA PRO A 244 1.79 -21.88 5.92
C PRO A 244 1.52 -22.90 4.80
N SER A 245 0.53 -22.65 3.94
CA SER A 245 0.19 -23.53 2.81
C SER A 245 1.04 -23.31 1.55
N MET A 246 2.01 -22.38 1.56
CA MET A 246 2.72 -21.92 0.36
C MET A 246 4.17 -22.45 0.28
N PRO A 247 4.69 -22.70 -0.94
CA PRO A 247 6.10 -23.04 -1.14
C PRO A 247 7.04 -21.96 -0.59
N GLY A 248 8.05 -22.39 0.18
CA GLY A 248 9.04 -21.50 0.78
C GLY A 248 8.62 -20.86 2.11
N TYR A 249 7.46 -21.24 2.68
CA TYR A 249 7.11 -20.86 4.06
C TYR A 249 8.16 -21.37 5.06
N GLN A 250 8.56 -20.48 5.96
CA GLN A 250 9.20 -20.82 7.23
C GLN A 250 8.34 -20.25 8.36
N ASP A 251 8.46 -20.83 9.54
CA ASP A 251 7.65 -20.42 10.68
C ASP A 251 7.99 -18.99 11.11
N VAL A 252 6.96 -18.17 11.35
CA VAL A 252 7.07 -16.75 11.75
C VAL A 252 7.68 -16.55 13.14
N SER A 253 7.96 -17.62 13.88
CA SER A 253 8.78 -17.58 15.09
C SER A 253 10.25 -17.99 14.85
N GLY A 254 10.91 -17.36 13.88
CA GLY A 254 12.38 -17.40 13.74
C GLY A 254 12.89 -17.69 12.33
N ALA A 255 12.29 -17.08 11.30
CA ALA A 255 12.73 -17.22 9.92
C ALA A 255 13.84 -16.22 9.56
N ASP A 256 15.07 -16.49 10.02
CA ASP A 256 16.29 -15.72 9.67
C ASP A 256 16.49 -15.62 8.15
N MET A 257 16.41 -14.40 7.60
CA MET A 257 16.69 -14.10 6.19
C MET A 257 18.17 -13.73 5.94
N GLY A 258 18.99 -13.64 6.99
CA GLY A 258 20.43 -13.42 6.94
C GLY A 258 20.85 -12.02 6.50
N THR A 259 20.02 -10.99 6.70
CA THR A 259 20.24 -9.65 6.16
C THR A 259 20.05 -8.53 7.18
N ASP A 260 20.90 -7.49 7.07
CA ASP A 260 20.93 -6.33 7.97
C ASP A 260 20.94 -5.03 7.16
N CYS A 261 20.39 -3.94 7.71
CA CYS A 261 20.56 -2.60 7.13
C CYS A 261 20.63 -1.47 8.18
N ALA A 262 20.89 -0.24 7.73
CA ALA A 262 20.78 0.92 8.61
C ALA A 262 19.31 1.24 8.93
N LEU A 263 19.06 2.01 9.99
CA LEU A 263 17.70 2.54 10.24
C LEU A 263 17.25 3.41 9.05
N PRO A 264 16.09 3.14 8.44
CA PRO A 264 15.66 3.83 7.22
C PRO A 264 15.16 5.27 7.47
N ILE A 265 14.72 5.55 8.70
CA ILE A 265 14.41 6.90 9.19
C ILE A 265 15.08 7.14 10.56
N PRO A 266 15.66 8.33 10.82
CA PRO A 266 16.26 8.65 12.12
C PRO A 266 15.25 8.68 13.28
N SER A 267 14.02 9.11 13.01
CA SER A 267 13.01 9.45 14.03
C SER A 267 11.92 8.37 14.18
N LEU A 268 12.32 7.09 14.26
CA LEU A 268 11.44 5.91 14.28
C LEU A 268 10.69 5.66 15.62
N GLY A 269 10.94 6.45 16.66
CA GLY A 269 10.33 6.23 17.99
C GLY A 269 8.80 6.27 17.97
N SER A 270 8.16 5.41 18.77
CA SER A 270 6.72 5.40 19.02
C SER A 270 6.37 6.39 20.15
N PRO A 271 5.55 7.44 19.91
CA PRO A 271 5.05 8.32 20.97
C PRO A 271 4.33 7.58 22.10
N SER A 272 3.66 6.46 21.81
CA SER A 272 2.99 5.62 22.81
C SER A 272 3.95 4.83 23.73
N CYS A 273 5.25 4.74 23.39
CA CYS A 273 6.27 4.04 24.18
C CYS A 273 7.49 4.95 24.51
N PRO A 274 7.32 5.99 25.38
CA PRO A 274 8.39 6.94 25.66
C PRO A 274 9.65 6.30 26.26
N GLY A 275 10.81 6.62 25.68
CA GLY A 275 12.11 6.12 26.13
C GLY A 275 12.52 4.76 25.53
N VAL A 276 11.66 4.11 24.76
CA VAL A 276 12.02 2.96 23.93
C VAL A 276 12.80 3.48 22.72
N VAL A 277 14.00 2.93 22.51
CA VAL A 277 14.84 3.21 21.35
C VAL A 277 14.74 2.01 20.40
N PRO A 278 14.30 2.19 19.15
CA PRO A 278 14.25 1.11 18.18
C PRO A 278 15.63 0.48 17.96
N ALA A 279 15.68 -0.85 17.88
CA ALA A 279 16.89 -1.59 17.58
C ALA A 279 17.34 -1.44 16.11
N SER A 280 18.48 -2.03 15.76
CA SER A 280 18.95 -2.08 14.38
C SER A 280 18.07 -3.01 13.54
N PRO A 281 17.67 -2.62 12.31
CA PRO A 281 16.87 -3.48 11.43
C PRO A 281 17.53 -4.83 11.14
N ARG A 282 16.80 -5.92 11.44
CA ARG A 282 17.06 -7.27 10.94
C ARG A 282 16.08 -7.60 9.83
N ASP A 283 16.54 -8.49 8.97
CA ASP A 283 15.84 -9.00 7.81
C ASP A 283 14.96 -7.98 7.06
N PRO A 284 15.56 -6.85 6.65
CA PRO A 284 14.83 -5.71 6.15
C PRO A 284 14.42 -5.92 4.69
N ALA A 285 13.14 -5.69 4.40
CA ALA A 285 12.53 -5.92 3.10
C ALA A 285 11.74 -4.72 2.60
N ALA A 286 11.92 -4.38 1.32
CA ALA A 286 11.22 -3.25 0.72
C ALA A 286 11.03 -3.38 -0.80
N LEU A 287 9.89 -2.84 -1.26
CA LEU A 287 9.69 -2.46 -2.66
C LEU A 287 9.87 -0.94 -2.78
N GLU A 288 10.88 -0.51 -3.54
CA GLU A 288 11.06 0.88 -3.96
C GLU A 288 10.52 1.07 -5.38
N VAL A 289 9.58 2.00 -5.55
CA VAL A 289 9.00 2.37 -6.85
C VAL A 289 9.22 3.86 -7.10
N ARG A 290 9.79 4.19 -8.24
CA ARG A 290 9.89 5.56 -8.74
C ARG A 290 8.86 5.75 -9.84
N LEU A 291 7.99 6.75 -9.73
CA LEU A 291 6.88 6.96 -10.65
C LEU A 291 6.73 8.42 -11.05
N ARG A 292 6.24 8.66 -12.26
CA ARG A 292 5.70 9.96 -12.70
C ARG A 292 4.21 9.99 -12.38
N VAL A 293 3.80 10.95 -11.57
CA VAL A 293 2.42 11.20 -11.14
C VAL A 293 1.59 11.70 -12.33
N PRO A 294 0.33 11.28 -12.50
CA PRO A 294 -0.56 11.87 -13.51
C PRO A 294 -0.72 13.38 -13.37
N THR A 295 -0.93 14.08 -14.47
CA THR A 295 -1.09 15.56 -14.49
C THR A 295 -2.43 16.05 -13.92
N ASN A 296 -3.42 15.17 -13.83
CA ASN A 296 -4.70 15.43 -13.17
C ASN A 296 -4.78 14.87 -11.73
N ALA A 297 -3.72 14.24 -11.20
CA ALA A 297 -3.69 13.64 -9.87
C ALA A 297 -3.04 14.56 -8.81
N ARG A 298 -3.75 14.79 -7.69
CA ARG A 298 -3.34 15.64 -6.57
C ARG A 298 -3.14 14.87 -5.25
N SER A 299 -3.60 13.63 -5.20
CA SER A 299 -3.30 12.66 -4.15
C SER A 299 -3.22 11.25 -4.72
N PHE A 300 -2.72 10.33 -3.91
CA PHE A 300 -2.92 8.90 -4.10
C PHE A 300 -3.31 8.26 -2.78
N LYS A 301 -3.79 7.02 -2.86
CA LYS A 301 -4.03 6.14 -1.73
C LYS A 301 -3.60 4.72 -2.06
N PHE A 302 -3.35 3.92 -1.03
CA PHE A 302 -3.16 2.47 -1.11
C PHE A 302 -3.68 1.81 0.16
N PHE A 303 -3.97 0.52 0.10
CA PHE A 303 -4.37 -0.30 1.24
C PHE A 303 -3.17 -1.08 1.79
N LEU A 304 -3.15 -1.30 3.10
CA LEU A 304 -2.18 -2.17 3.76
C LEU A 304 -2.82 -2.97 4.90
N SER A 305 -2.25 -4.11 5.26
CA SER A 305 -2.58 -4.83 6.50
C SER A 305 -1.29 -5.39 7.11
N PHE A 306 -0.95 -4.95 8.32
CA PHE A 306 0.25 -5.38 9.04
C PHE A 306 -0.11 -6.46 10.05
N PHE A 307 0.69 -7.53 10.10
CA PHE A 307 0.59 -8.68 10.99
C PHE A 307 1.84 -8.68 11.88
N ALA A 308 1.63 -8.69 13.19
CA ALA A 308 2.66 -8.55 14.22
C ALA A 308 2.70 -9.81 15.09
N TYR A 309 3.78 -10.59 14.99
CA TYR A 309 3.97 -11.80 15.80
C TYR A 309 4.39 -11.44 17.24
N GLU A 310 4.92 -10.23 17.44
CA GLU A 310 5.35 -9.75 18.74
C GLU A 310 4.18 -9.42 19.70
N PHE A 311 2.95 -9.35 19.19
CA PHE A 311 1.75 -9.24 20.03
C PHE A 311 1.40 -10.59 20.69
N PRO A 312 1.07 -10.63 21.99
CA PRO A 312 0.90 -9.52 22.93
C PRO A 312 2.16 -9.17 23.76
N ASP A 313 3.26 -9.88 23.55
CA ASP A 313 4.32 -10.01 24.56
C ASP A 313 5.43 -8.93 24.48
N GLN A 314 5.67 -8.29 23.32
CA GLN A 314 6.73 -7.27 23.12
C GLN A 314 6.24 -5.81 23.09
N ILE A 315 5.01 -5.51 23.53
CA ILE A 315 4.51 -4.12 23.54
C ILE A 315 5.47 -3.21 24.35
N CYS A 316 5.92 -2.13 23.72
CA CYS A 316 6.99 -1.23 24.19
C CYS A 316 8.36 -1.89 24.45
N SER A 317 8.68 -2.97 23.74
CA SER A 317 10.03 -3.55 23.62
C SER A 317 10.94 -2.77 22.65
N GLN A 318 12.24 -2.99 22.73
CA GLN A 318 13.18 -2.56 21.68
C GLN A 318 13.09 -3.48 20.45
N ASN A 319 12.60 -4.71 20.65
CA ASN A 319 12.47 -5.75 19.66
C ASN A 319 11.07 -5.73 19.05
N ASN A 320 10.76 -4.61 18.40
CA ASN A 320 9.50 -4.40 17.69
C ASN A 320 9.78 -4.22 16.21
N ASP A 321 8.97 -4.89 15.42
CA ASP A 321 8.97 -4.79 13.97
C ASP A 321 8.21 -3.52 13.57
N PHE A 322 8.61 -2.99 12.42
CA PHE A 322 8.07 -1.75 11.91
C PHE A 322 7.75 -1.86 10.44
N PHE A 323 6.63 -1.26 10.04
CA PHE A 323 6.33 -0.95 8.66
C PHE A 323 6.24 0.57 8.47
N VAL A 324 6.88 1.07 7.41
CA VAL A 324 6.79 2.46 6.95
C VAL A 324 6.61 2.50 5.44
N THR A 325 5.95 3.55 4.96
CA THR A 325 6.01 3.92 3.54
C THR A 325 6.72 5.25 3.43
N LEU A 326 7.93 5.27 2.88
CA LEU A 326 8.72 6.48 2.73
C LEU A 326 8.43 7.13 1.37
N MET A 327 8.11 8.42 1.37
CA MET A 327 7.86 9.22 0.17
C MET A 327 8.93 10.30 0.00
N ASN A 328 9.52 10.37 -1.20
CA ASN A 328 10.44 11.43 -1.62
C ASN A 328 9.94 12.05 -2.95
N PRO A 329 9.81 13.39 -3.07
CA PRO A 329 10.00 14.41 -2.05
C PRO A 329 9.04 14.23 -0.85
N LYS A 330 9.55 14.55 0.34
CA LYS A 330 8.83 14.43 1.62
C LYS A 330 7.55 15.29 1.60
N PRO A 331 6.35 14.72 1.76
CA PRO A 331 5.11 15.51 1.86
C PRO A 331 5.04 16.27 3.19
N ALA A 332 4.36 17.41 3.18
CA ALA A 332 4.20 18.26 4.36
C ALA A 332 3.55 17.48 5.53
N GLY A 333 4.01 17.75 6.75
CA GLY A 333 3.49 17.12 7.98
C GLY A 333 4.02 15.71 8.27
N SER A 334 4.60 15.00 7.30
CA SER A 334 5.16 13.65 7.53
C SER A 334 6.37 13.66 8.48
N ASN A 335 6.58 12.55 9.20
CA ASN A 335 7.80 12.33 10.00
C ASN A 335 8.86 11.66 9.13
N ASP A 336 9.99 12.35 8.88
CA ASP A 336 11.10 11.91 8.00
C ASP A 336 10.74 11.24 6.66
N GLY A 337 9.58 11.58 6.09
CA GLY A 337 9.09 11.05 4.82
C GLY A 337 8.15 9.85 4.96
N ASN A 338 7.97 9.30 6.16
CA ASN A 338 6.96 8.26 6.40
C ASN A 338 5.54 8.83 6.29
N ILE A 339 4.73 8.22 5.42
CA ILE A 339 3.32 8.55 5.19
C ILE A 339 2.34 7.57 5.84
N THR A 340 2.83 6.52 6.51
CA THR A 340 1.99 5.51 7.17
C THR A 340 2.20 5.52 8.69
N PHE A 341 1.19 5.98 9.44
CA PHE A 341 1.23 6.17 10.89
C PHE A 341 -0.19 6.22 11.47
N ASP A 342 -0.38 5.94 12.76
CA ASP A 342 -1.70 6.09 13.40
C ASP A 342 -2.05 7.53 13.80
N GLN A 343 -3.25 7.72 14.34
CA GLN A 343 -3.74 9.04 14.76
C GLN A 343 -2.92 9.66 15.92
N ASP A 344 -2.10 8.85 16.62
CA ASP A 344 -1.14 9.27 17.65
C ASP A 344 0.29 9.50 17.08
N ALA A 345 0.45 9.43 15.76
CA ALA A 345 1.70 9.53 15.00
C ALA A 345 2.74 8.43 15.28
N ASN A 346 2.32 7.26 15.79
CA ASN A 346 3.16 6.07 15.83
C ASN A 346 3.34 5.50 14.41
N PRO A 347 4.55 5.08 14.01
CA PRO A 347 4.75 4.18 12.88
C PRO A 347 3.92 2.89 13.05
N ILE A 348 3.67 2.17 11.96
CA ILE A 348 3.03 0.85 12.04
C ILE A 348 4.01 -0.12 12.70
N SER A 349 3.56 -0.75 13.79
CA SER A 349 4.31 -1.68 14.66
C SER A 349 3.31 -2.29 15.65
N VAL A 350 3.75 -3.21 16.52
CA VAL A 350 2.90 -3.72 17.60
C VAL A 350 2.37 -2.63 18.56
N ASN A 351 3.03 -1.47 18.63
CA ASN A 351 2.66 -0.36 19.51
C ASN A 351 1.56 0.53 18.92
N ASN A 352 1.21 0.31 17.66
CA ASN A 352 0.26 1.11 16.92
C ASN A 352 -1.18 0.92 17.46
N SER A 353 -1.93 2.01 17.58
CA SER A 353 -3.30 2.00 18.09
C SER A 353 -4.30 1.29 17.18
N MET A 354 -3.96 1.01 15.91
CA MET A 354 -4.82 0.34 14.93
C MET A 354 -4.75 -1.19 14.94
N LEU A 355 -4.11 -1.85 15.91
CA LEU A 355 -4.25 -3.31 16.09
C LEU A 355 -5.70 -3.69 16.46
N GLN A 356 -6.47 -4.16 15.47
CA GLN A 356 -7.90 -4.45 15.60
C GLN A 356 -8.26 -5.92 15.39
N VAL A 357 -7.40 -6.69 14.72
CA VAL A 357 -7.53 -8.15 14.58
C VAL A 357 -6.67 -8.79 15.66
N CYS A 358 -7.30 -9.33 16.69
CA CYS A 358 -6.65 -10.05 17.78
C CYS A 358 -7.70 -10.74 18.66
N LYS A 359 -7.26 -11.53 19.65
CA LYS A 359 -8.13 -11.91 20.75
C LYS A 359 -8.19 -10.77 21.75
N SER A 360 -9.39 -10.30 22.12
CA SER A 360 -9.54 -9.24 23.13
C SER A 360 -8.86 -9.62 24.44
N GLN A 361 -7.90 -8.80 24.87
CA GLN A 361 -7.09 -9.04 26.06
C GLN A 361 -6.42 -7.76 26.59
N TYR A 362 -5.83 -7.87 27.78
CA TYR A 362 -5.02 -6.82 28.38
C TYR A 362 -3.54 -7.13 28.16
N ALA A 363 -2.81 -6.24 27.50
CA ALA A 363 -1.42 -6.43 27.11
C ALA A 363 -0.67 -5.08 27.13
N GLY A 364 0.62 -5.06 27.48
CA GLY A 364 1.41 -3.83 27.50
C GLY A 364 0.85 -2.67 28.35
N GLY A 365 0.02 -2.98 29.37
CA GLY A 365 -0.66 -1.95 30.17
C GLY A 365 -1.91 -1.32 29.53
N LYS A 366 -2.39 -1.85 28.40
CA LYS A 366 -3.56 -1.37 27.65
C LYS A 366 -4.57 -2.50 27.42
N GLN A 367 -5.86 -2.16 27.42
CA GLN A 367 -6.91 -3.08 26.97
C GLN A 367 -7.03 -3.01 25.44
N TYR A 368 -6.90 -4.16 24.77
CA TYR A 368 -7.19 -4.33 23.37
C TYR A 368 -8.59 -4.95 23.22
N SER A 369 -9.52 -4.20 22.61
CA SER A 369 -10.89 -4.66 22.36
C SER A 369 -10.98 -5.59 21.15
N CYS A 370 -10.03 -5.51 20.21
CA CYS A 370 -9.93 -6.33 19.00
C CYS A 370 -11.28 -6.48 18.25
N PRO A 371 -11.88 -5.36 17.78
CA PRO A 371 -13.24 -5.36 17.25
C PRO A 371 -13.44 -6.20 15.98
N LEU A 372 -12.36 -6.57 15.29
CA LEU A 372 -12.39 -7.43 14.09
C LEU A 372 -12.18 -8.93 14.41
N GLY A 373 -12.05 -9.29 15.69
CA GLY A 373 -11.83 -10.68 16.11
C GLY A 373 -10.50 -11.23 15.62
N THR A 374 -10.44 -12.55 15.37
CA THR A 374 -9.20 -13.26 14.98
C THR A 374 -9.23 -13.81 13.56
N ASP A 375 -10.33 -13.68 12.84
CA ASP A 375 -10.58 -14.47 11.62
C ASP A 375 -9.54 -14.19 10.52
N LEU A 376 -9.11 -12.94 10.35
CA LEU A 376 -8.08 -12.57 9.37
C LEU A 376 -6.70 -13.25 9.61
N LEU A 377 -6.45 -13.79 10.81
CA LEU A 377 -5.23 -14.54 11.13
C LEU A 377 -5.28 -16.00 10.68
N ALA A 378 -6.44 -16.52 10.27
CA ALA A 378 -6.60 -17.95 10.00
C ALA A 378 -5.73 -18.41 8.80
N GLY A 379 -4.79 -19.32 9.06
CA GLY A 379 -3.90 -19.87 8.04
C GLY A 379 -2.82 -18.90 7.57
N THR A 380 -2.46 -17.87 8.36
CA THR A 380 -1.39 -16.91 8.02
C THR A 380 -0.06 -17.22 8.70
N GLY A 381 -0.04 -18.06 9.73
CA GLY A 381 1.06 -18.26 10.66
C GLY A 381 0.85 -17.51 11.99
N PHE A 382 -0.02 -16.50 12.00
CA PHE A 382 -0.26 -15.62 13.16
C PHE A 382 -1.45 -16.08 14.04
N GLU A 383 -2.13 -17.18 13.68
CA GLU A 383 -3.29 -17.69 14.43
C GLU A 383 -2.97 -18.31 15.79
N THR A 384 -1.71 -18.68 16.08
CA THR A 384 -1.34 -19.43 17.28
C THR A 384 -0.01 -19.01 17.88
N GLY A 385 -0.05 -18.57 19.14
CA GLY A 385 1.09 -18.37 20.02
C GLY A 385 0.83 -18.86 21.44
N SER A 386 1.86 -18.85 22.29
CA SER A 386 1.79 -19.26 23.71
C SER A 386 0.78 -18.45 24.52
N SER A 387 0.69 -17.14 24.24
CA SER A 387 -0.22 -16.19 24.89
C SER A 387 -1.61 -16.13 24.22
N GLY A 388 -1.83 -16.89 23.15
CA GLY A 388 -3.02 -16.82 22.29
C GLY A 388 -2.66 -16.49 20.83
N PRO A 389 -3.64 -16.20 19.96
CA PRO A 389 -3.36 -15.66 18.63
C PRO A 389 -2.65 -14.30 18.74
N HIS A 390 -1.86 -13.99 17.72
CA HIS A 390 -1.12 -12.74 17.61
C HIS A 390 -2.05 -11.60 17.15
N ALA A 391 -1.52 -10.55 16.49
CA ALA A 391 -2.35 -9.45 16.02
C ALA A 391 -2.11 -9.05 14.57
N ALA A 392 -3.11 -8.39 14.00
CA ALA A 392 -2.99 -7.60 12.79
C ALA A 392 -3.78 -6.30 12.90
N THR A 393 -3.46 -5.33 12.05
CA THR A 393 -4.22 -4.07 11.95
C THR A 393 -5.62 -4.26 11.35
N GLY A 394 -5.79 -5.32 10.56
CA GLY A 394 -6.81 -5.32 9.51
C GLY A 394 -6.42 -4.37 8.37
N TRP A 395 -7.29 -4.23 7.38
CA TRP A 395 -7.02 -3.34 6.25
C TRP A 395 -7.12 -1.87 6.66
N LEU A 396 -6.05 -1.13 6.41
CA LEU A 396 -5.93 0.32 6.57
C LEU A 396 -5.73 0.96 5.19
N GLN A 397 -6.30 2.14 4.96
CA GLN A 397 -6.03 2.96 3.78
C GLN A 397 -5.05 4.07 4.17
N THR A 398 -3.87 4.09 3.55
CA THR A 398 -2.99 5.27 3.58
C THR A 398 -3.28 6.16 2.38
N ALA A 399 -3.30 7.48 2.58
CA ALA A 399 -3.42 8.45 1.50
C ALA A 399 -2.46 9.63 1.72
N ALA A 400 -1.88 10.16 0.63
CA ALA A 400 -0.90 11.24 0.68
C ALA A 400 -1.03 12.22 -0.51
N PRO A 401 -0.69 13.51 -0.33
CA PRO A 401 -0.72 14.51 -1.40
C PRO A 401 0.46 14.36 -2.37
N VAL A 402 0.24 14.68 -3.63
CA VAL A 402 1.26 14.74 -4.68
C VAL A 402 1.12 15.99 -5.53
N THR A 403 2.24 16.46 -6.10
CA THR A 403 2.21 17.48 -7.16
C THR A 403 1.92 16.77 -8.49
N PRO A 404 0.93 17.20 -9.27
CA PRO A 404 0.64 16.58 -10.57
C PRO A 404 1.85 16.65 -11.51
N GLY A 405 2.02 15.62 -12.35
CA GLY A 405 3.15 15.53 -13.30
C GLY A 405 4.55 15.32 -12.67
N SER A 406 4.68 15.41 -11.34
CA SER A 406 5.98 15.28 -10.66
C SER A 406 6.50 13.84 -10.63
N ILE A 407 7.81 13.69 -10.35
CA ILE A 407 8.41 12.38 -10.09
C ILE A 407 8.52 12.19 -8.58
N ILE A 408 8.01 11.06 -8.08
CA ILE A 408 8.13 10.65 -6.69
C ILE A 408 8.78 9.27 -6.59
N THR A 409 9.42 9.00 -5.45
CA THR A 409 9.84 7.67 -5.03
C THR A 409 9.02 7.28 -3.81
N LEU A 410 8.42 6.09 -3.86
CA LEU A 410 7.77 5.43 -2.73
C LEU A 410 8.60 4.20 -2.35
N ARG A 411 8.84 4.00 -1.06
CA ARG A 411 9.45 2.77 -0.53
C ARG A 411 8.56 2.20 0.57
N PHE A 412 7.89 1.10 0.28
CA PHE A 412 7.16 0.29 1.26
C PHE A 412 8.18 -0.62 1.92
N ALA A 413 8.42 -0.47 3.23
CA ALA A 413 9.53 -1.12 3.94
C ALA A 413 9.10 -1.72 5.28
N ILE A 414 9.52 -2.96 5.52
CA ILE A 414 9.35 -3.73 6.76
C ILE A 414 10.72 -4.27 7.24
N TRP A 415 10.88 -4.48 8.54
CA TRP A 415 12.06 -5.11 9.14
C TRP A 415 11.76 -5.58 10.57
N ASP A 416 12.58 -6.52 11.05
CA ASP A 416 12.58 -6.99 12.43
C ASP A 416 13.35 -6.07 13.38
N GLY A 417 12.80 -5.96 14.59
CA GLY A 417 13.41 -5.27 15.73
C GLY A 417 14.64 -5.97 16.34
N GLY A 418 15.77 -5.99 15.63
CA GLY A 418 17.07 -6.27 16.25
C GLY A 418 17.44 -7.73 16.54
N ASP A 419 16.50 -8.68 16.55
CA ASP A 419 16.75 -10.07 16.98
C ASP A 419 16.32 -11.21 16.04
N HIS A 420 15.65 -10.94 14.91
CA HIS A 420 15.20 -11.88 13.86
C HIS A 420 14.35 -13.07 14.36
N VAL A 421 13.71 -12.98 15.53
CA VAL A 421 12.96 -14.11 16.12
C VAL A 421 11.45 -14.05 15.87
N LEU A 422 10.85 -12.88 15.72
CA LEU A 422 9.39 -12.71 15.77
C LEU A 422 8.87 -11.96 14.54
N ASP A 423 8.78 -12.67 13.42
CA ASP A 423 8.60 -12.09 12.09
C ASP A 423 7.24 -11.42 11.89
N SER A 424 7.26 -10.14 11.51
CA SER A 424 6.09 -9.44 10.98
C SER A 424 5.91 -9.62 9.46
N SER A 425 4.68 -9.38 9.00
CA SER A 425 4.31 -9.34 7.58
C SER A 425 3.41 -8.16 7.27
N VAL A 426 3.54 -7.57 6.08
CA VAL A 426 2.65 -6.52 5.58
C VAL A 426 2.11 -6.89 4.20
N LEU A 427 0.80 -6.77 4.04
CA LEU A 427 0.13 -6.80 2.75
C LEU A 427 0.03 -5.36 2.24
N VAL A 428 0.22 -5.14 0.94
CA VAL A 428 0.03 -3.84 0.27
C VAL A 428 -0.74 -4.07 -1.03
N ASP A 429 -1.74 -3.24 -1.32
CA ASP A 429 -2.62 -3.37 -2.49
C ASP A 429 -3.36 -2.04 -2.80
N ASN A 430 -4.17 -2.00 -3.86
CA ASN A 430 -5.18 -0.99 -4.17
C ASN A 430 -4.63 0.45 -4.29
N PHE A 431 -3.44 0.59 -4.89
CA PHE A 431 -2.85 1.89 -5.20
C PHE A 431 -3.67 2.59 -6.27
N THR A 432 -4.26 3.73 -5.92
CA THR A 432 -5.11 4.53 -6.81
C THR A 432 -4.82 6.01 -6.68
N PHE A 433 -4.81 6.73 -7.80
CA PHE A 433 -4.69 8.18 -7.83
C PHE A 433 -6.05 8.85 -7.61
N SER A 434 -6.05 10.11 -7.15
CA SER A 434 -7.24 10.95 -7.10
C SER A 434 -6.90 12.40 -7.50
N GLY A 435 -7.86 13.07 -8.14
CA GLY A 435 -7.84 14.52 -8.36
C GLY A 435 -8.10 15.33 -7.08
N ASP A 436 -8.57 14.70 -6.00
CA ASP A 436 -8.77 15.34 -4.71
C ASP A 436 -7.44 15.76 -4.08
N SER A 437 -7.42 16.95 -3.47
CA SER A 437 -6.23 17.48 -2.79
C SER A 437 -6.25 17.13 -1.30
N LEU A 438 -5.12 16.67 -0.78
CA LEU A 438 -4.91 16.43 0.66
C LEU A 438 -3.96 17.47 1.26
N THR A 439 -4.13 17.78 2.54
CA THR A 439 -3.25 18.72 3.28
C THR A 439 -2.03 18.04 3.91
N GLY A 440 -2.04 16.71 3.99
CA GLY A 440 -0.98 15.88 4.58
C GLY A 440 -1.29 14.40 4.38
N ALA A 441 -0.39 13.53 4.83
CA ALA A 441 -0.63 12.09 4.83
C ALA A 441 -1.61 11.67 5.95
N THR A 442 -2.35 10.58 5.71
CA THR A 442 -3.30 9.97 6.66
C THR A 442 -3.28 8.46 6.50
N THR A 443 -3.53 7.72 7.59
CA THR A 443 -3.85 6.29 7.55
C THR A 443 -5.09 6.06 8.40
N GLU A 444 -6.08 5.32 7.89
CA GLU A 444 -7.35 5.06 8.58
C GLU A 444 -7.88 3.65 8.29
N PRO A 445 -8.64 3.00 9.20
CA PRO A 445 -9.23 1.69 8.96
C PRO A 445 -10.23 1.64 7.79
N VAL A 446 -10.19 0.56 7.00
CA VAL A 446 -11.14 0.28 5.92
C VAL A 446 -12.35 -0.47 6.49
N SER A 447 -13.55 0.06 6.30
CA SER A 447 -14.77 -0.48 6.92
C SER A 447 -15.34 -1.74 6.26
N ASN A 448 -15.07 -1.95 4.97
CA ASN A 448 -15.53 -3.11 4.19
C ASN A 448 -14.47 -3.52 3.16
N PRO A 449 -13.38 -4.18 3.57
CA PRO A 449 -12.45 -4.82 2.65
C PRO A 449 -13.12 -5.98 1.88
N LYS A 450 -12.53 -6.32 0.72
CA LYS A 450 -12.95 -7.38 -0.21
C LYS A 450 -12.54 -8.78 0.24
#